data_AF-A0A8B8C1P4-F1
#
_entry.id   AF-A0A8B8C1P4-F1
#
_cell.length_a   1.000
_cell.length_b   1.000
_cell.length_c   1.000
_cell.angle_alpha   90.00
_cell.angle_beta   90.00
_cell.angle_gamma   90.00
#
_symmetry.space_group_name_H-M   'P 1'
#
loop_
_entity.id
_entity.type
_entity.pdbx_description
1 polymer ?
#
loop_
_entity_poly.entity_id
_entity_poly.type
_entity_poly.pdbx_seq_one_letter_code
_entity_poly.pdbx_strand_id
1 'polypeptide(L)'
;MDGECDVTKGMSVQVSMDDEEDPDTQLVVIRFNERKVQVLDKSQCRLKKDRNLFLVETKGIWGIAVARIRKIFLNMRDTVKKEFQLMFGLVQLCNICLFIDDSQRNLEEGSFFVWIECIDKNTIREDVENKEKAGLIEVKQSRSKDITLHQKQTLILKIDGQIKLRLADPPDAFKITYLIGADNHVNIPWKFIETKRKFLTLLMHSMRRTV
;
A
#
# COMPACT_ATOMS: atom_id res chain seq x y z
N MET A 1 -2.85 -18.33 21.09
CA MET A 1 -2.30 -17.82 22.36
C MET A 1 -1.27 -16.79 21.97
N ASP A 2 -1.69 -15.55 21.84
CA ASP A 2 -0.80 -14.45 21.48
C ASP A 2 -0.09 -14.02 22.77
N GLY A 3 1.21 -14.29 22.84
CA GLY A 3 2.02 -13.88 23.98
C GLY A 3 2.03 -12.36 24.04
N GLU A 4 1.42 -11.79 25.09
CA GLU A 4 1.55 -10.38 25.41
C GLU A 4 3.05 -10.05 25.54
N CYS A 5 3.57 -9.32 24.55
CA CYS A 5 4.96 -8.88 24.54
C CYS A 5 5.16 -7.87 25.68
N ASP A 6 5.84 -8.31 26.72
CA ASP A 6 6.16 -7.52 27.90
C ASP A 6 7.04 -6.31 27.52
N VAL A 7 6.42 -5.13 27.49
CA VAL A 7 7.01 -3.85 27.06
C VAL A 7 8.07 -3.33 28.05
N THR A 8 8.23 -4.01 29.19
CA THR A 8 9.14 -3.59 30.28
C THR A 8 10.56 -4.15 30.16
N LYS A 9 10.78 -5.18 29.35
CA LYS A 9 12.11 -5.79 29.20
C LYS A 9 13.03 -4.93 28.32
N GLY A 10 14.23 -4.67 28.84
CA GLY A 10 15.33 -4.14 28.05
C GLY A 10 15.83 -5.19 27.07
N MET A 11 16.02 -4.80 25.82
CA MET A 11 16.56 -5.64 24.78
C MET A 11 17.94 -5.11 24.37
N SER A 12 18.89 -6.03 24.23
CA SER A 12 20.24 -5.74 23.73
C SER A 12 20.48 -6.57 22.48
N VAL A 13 20.73 -5.90 21.36
CA VAL A 13 20.93 -6.53 20.05
C VAL A 13 22.29 -6.14 19.50
N GLN A 14 23.02 -7.11 18.94
CA GLN A 14 24.22 -6.85 18.16
C GLN A 14 23.86 -6.84 16.68
N VAL A 15 24.18 -5.74 15.99
CA VAL A 15 23.96 -5.57 14.55
C VAL A 15 25.30 -5.34 13.88
N SER A 16 25.62 -6.13 12.86
CA SER A 16 26.82 -5.91 12.04
C SER A 16 26.47 -5.01 10.86
N MET A 17 27.33 -4.04 10.56
CA MET A 17 27.21 -3.18 9.39
C MET A 17 28.60 -2.75 8.93
N ASP A 18 28.83 -2.74 7.63
CA ASP A 18 30.02 -2.14 7.04
C ASP A 18 29.93 -0.63 7.22
N ASP A 19 30.80 -0.09 8.07
CA ASP A 19 30.71 1.29 8.54
C ASP A 19 31.72 2.19 7.86
N GLU A 20 31.34 2.73 6.70
CA GLU A 20 32.08 3.83 6.07
C GLU A 20 31.56 5.18 6.58
N GLU A 21 32.48 5.99 7.14
CA GLU A 21 32.14 7.31 7.66
C GLU A 21 32.01 8.33 6.53
N ASP A 22 30.76 8.59 6.12
CA ASP A 22 30.41 9.72 5.25
C ASP A 22 29.96 10.92 6.11
N PRO A 23 30.59 12.11 5.98
CA PRO A 23 30.26 13.31 6.75
C PRO A 23 28.84 13.82 6.53
N ASP A 24 28.20 13.50 5.40
CA ASP A 24 26.82 13.90 5.11
C ASP A 24 25.78 12.90 5.62
N THR A 25 26.24 11.78 6.19
CA THR A 25 25.37 10.78 6.80
C THR A 25 25.39 10.85 8.32
N GLN A 26 24.35 10.27 8.92
CA GLN A 26 24.26 10.06 10.35
C GLN A 26 23.81 8.63 10.60
N LEU A 27 24.50 7.99 11.54
CA LEU A 27 24.16 6.67 12.03
C LEU A 27 22.90 6.78 12.91
N VAL A 28 21.88 6.01 12.57
CA VAL A 28 20.61 5.94 13.29
C VAL A 28 20.26 4.49 13.61
N VAL A 29 19.44 4.33 14.66
CA VAL A 29 18.82 3.06 14.99
C VAL A 29 17.37 3.12 14.53
N ILE A 30 16.96 2.18 13.69
CA ILE A 30 15.57 2.01 13.30
C ILE A 30 15.02 0.84 14.10
N ARG A 31 13.97 1.09 14.88
CA ARG A 31 13.20 0.01 15.52
C ARG A 31 11.85 -0.14 14.86
N PHE A 32 11.43 -1.36 14.65
CA PHE A 32 10.22 -1.66 13.89
C PHE A 32 9.48 -2.87 14.44
N ASN A 33 8.17 -2.89 14.20
CA ASN A 33 7.33 -4.08 14.27
C ASN A 33 6.34 -4.02 13.10
N GLU A 34 5.43 -4.98 12.99
CA GLU A 34 4.50 -5.09 11.85
C GLU A 34 3.71 -3.80 11.56
N ARG A 35 3.48 -2.95 12.58
CA ARG A 35 2.61 -1.77 12.46
C ARG A 35 3.33 -0.43 12.62
N LYS A 36 4.56 -0.41 13.14
CA LYS A 36 5.22 0.82 13.54
C LYS A 36 6.70 0.78 13.24
N VAL A 37 7.19 1.88 12.67
CA VAL A 37 8.62 2.13 12.44
C VAL A 37 9.00 3.42 13.13
N GLN A 38 10.14 3.40 13.83
CA GLN A 38 10.69 4.56 14.52
C GLN A 38 12.17 4.72 14.20
N VAL A 39 12.55 5.93 13.84
CA VAL A 39 13.95 6.33 13.61
C VAL A 39 14.42 7.04 14.87
N LEU A 40 15.36 6.40 15.57
CA LEU A 40 15.94 6.85 16.83
C LEU A 40 17.30 7.49 16.58
N ASP A 41 17.50 8.62 17.25
CA ASP A 41 18.83 9.23 17.33
C ASP A 41 19.65 8.60 18.46
N LYS A 42 20.96 8.86 18.46
CA LYS A 42 21.88 8.43 19.52
C LYS A 42 21.47 8.86 20.93
N SER A 43 20.66 9.91 21.09
CA SER A 43 20.15 10.35 22.39
C SER A 43 19.02 9.47 22.93
N GLN A 44 18.37 8.67 22.07
CA GLN A 44 17.19 7.88 22.39
C GLN A 44 17.48 6.38 22.54
N CYS A 45 18.70 5.96 22.22
CA CYS A 45 19.17 4.59 22.34
C CYS A 45 20.65 4.57 22.75
N ARG A 46 21.09 3.55 23.49
CA ARG A 46 22.52 3.34 23.68
C ARG A 46 23.07 2.57 22.50
N LEU A 47 23.99 3.19 21.79
CA LEU A 47 24.67 2.63 20.63
C LEU A 47 26.17 2.62 20.92
N LYS A 48 26.76 1.44 21.05
CA LYS A 48 28.22 1.25 21.17
C LYS A 48 28.74 0.55 19.93
N LYS A 49 29.78 1.12 19.32
CA LYS A 49 30.50 0.49 18.22
C LYS A 49 31.68 -0.29 18.79
N ASP A 50 31.79 -1.56 18.44
CA ASP A 50 32.97 -2.40 18.67
C ASP A 50 33.38 -3.03 17.32
N ARG A 51 34.40 -2.46 16.70
CA ARG A 51 34.81 -2.78 15.31
C ARG A 51 33.64 -2.60 14.33
N ASN A 52 33.11 -3.69 13.77
CA ASN A 52 31.99 -3.70 12.83
C ASN A 52 30.65 -4.05 13.49
N LEU A 53 30.64 -4.21 14.82
CA LEU A 53 29.45 -4.55 15.57
C LEU A 53 28.91 -3.33 16.30
N PHE A 54 27.59 -3.17 16.22
CA PHE A 54 26.84 -2.17 16.95
C PHE A 54 26.00 -2.84 18.02
N LEU A 55 26.29 -2.55 19.28
CA LEU A 55 25.45 -2.93 20.40
C LEU A 55 24.36 -1.88 20.58
N VAL A 56 23.11 -2.29 20.41
CA VAL A 56 21.92 -1.45 20.56
C VAL A 56 21.14 -1.90 21.78
N GLU A 57 20.98 -1.01 22.77
CA GLU A 57 20.09 -1.23 23.90
C GLU A 57 18.82 -0.37 23.76
N THR A 58 17.65 -1.01 23.81
CA THR A 58 16.34 -0.35 23.71
C THR A 58 15.31 -0.98 24.64
N LYS A 59 14.21 -0.27 24.89
CA LYS A 59 13.07 -0.77 25.69
C LYS A 59 12.00 -1.40 24.81
N GLY A 60 11.50 -2.55 25.24
CA GLY A 60 10.45 -3.31 24.55
C GLY A 60 11.00 -4.19 23.44
N ILE A 61 10.14 -5.09 22.94
CA ILE A 61 10.47 -6.05 21.89
C ILE A 61 10.22 -5.40 20.53
N TRP A 62 11.27 -5.27 19.73
CA TRP A 62 11.25 -4.67 18.40
C TRP A 62 12.20 -5.43 17.48
N GLY A 63 11.93 -5.43 16.17
CA GLY A 63 12.98 -5.60 15.18
C GLY A 63 13.92 -4.39 15.22
N ILE A 64 15.22 -4.62 15.08
CA ILE A 64 16.25 -3.58 15.13
C ILE A 64 17.04 -3.61 13.83
N ALA A 65 17.19 -2.43 13.23
CA ALA A 65 18.11 -2.18 12.14
C ALA A 65 18.99 -0.98 12.49
N VAL A 66 20.23 -1.01 12.01
CA VAL A 66 21.15 0.13 12.07
C VAL A 66 21.38 0.59 10.64
N ALA A 67 21.31 1.89 10.41
CA ALA A 67 21.44 2.45 9.07
C ALA A 67 22.20 3.79 9.12
N ARG A 68 22.91 4.09 8.04
CA ARG A 68 23.38 5.44 7.73
C ARG A 68 22.39 6.13 6.82
N ILE A 69 21.92 7.29 7.25
CA ILE A 69 20.96 8.09 6.51
C ILE A 69 21.57 9.46 6.27
N ARG A 70 21.45 9.98 5.03
CA ARG A 70 21.89 11.35 4.74
C ARG A 70 21.15 12.33 5.65
N LYS A 71 21.88 13.25 6.27
CA LYS A 71 21.35 14.24 7.24
C LYS A 71 20.14 15.01 6.71
N ILE A 72 20.10 15.28 5.40
CA ILE A 72 18.96 15.93 4.73
C ILE A 72 17.64 15.18 4.93
N PHE A 73 17.65 13.84 4.97
CA PHE A 73 16.45 13.02 5.16
C PHE A 73 16.05 12.85 6.63
N LEU A 74 16.92 13.20 7.59
CA LEU A 74 16.57 13.12 9.01
C LEU A 74 15.52 14.15 9.43
N ASN A 75 15.42 15.26 8.69
CA ASN A 75 14.33 16.23 8.83
C ASN A 75 13.01 15.70 8.22
N MET A 76 13.08 14.60 7.45
CA MET A 76 11.96 13.95 6.78
C MET A 76 11.79 12.51 7.30
N ARG A 77 11.73 12.32 8.62
CA ARG A 77 11.69 10.98 9.24
C ARG A 77 10.55 10.10 8.72
N ASP A 78 9.43 10.69 8.33
CA ASP A 78 8.30 9.92 7.79
C ASP A 78 8.60 9.36 6.39
N THR A 79 9.38 10.08 5.58
CA THR A 79 9.90 9.54 4.32
C THR A 79 10.83 8.35 4.59
N VAL A 80 11.76 8.50 5.54
CA VAL A 80 12.66 7.41 5.94
C VAL A 80 11.87 6.17 6.39
N LYS A 81 10.84 6.35 7.22
CA LYS A 81 10.00 5.23 7.67
C LYS A 81 9.31 4.54 6.50
N LYS A 82 8.72 5.30 5.57
CA LYS A 82 8.05 4.73 4.38
C LYS A 82 9.02 3.94 3.50
N GLU A 83 10.18 4.51 3.22
CA GLU A 83 11.24 3.84 2.45
C GLU A 83 11.71 2.56 3.13
N PHE A 84 11.93 2.60 4.45
CA PHE A 84 12.26 1.41 5.23
C PHE A 84 11.16 0.35 5.14
N GLN A 85 9.88 0.74 5.30
CA GLN A 85 8.78 -0.20 5.22
C GLN A 85 8.68 -0.86 3.85
N LEU A 86 8.93 -0.12 2.76
CA LEU A 86 8.94 -0.65 1.39
C LEU A 86 10.13 -1.60 1.16
N MET A 87 11.35 -1.17 1.50
CA MET A 87 12.56 -1.98 1.28
C MET A 87 12.53 -3.33 2.00
N PHE A 88 11.95 -3.36 3.20
CA PHE A 88 11.86 -4.59 4.00
C PHE A 88 10.53 -5.34 3.80
N GLY A 89 9.72 -4.96 2.80
CA GLY A 89 8.48 -5.64 2.44
C GLY A 89 7.39 -5.60 3.53
N LEU A 90 7.48 -4.66 4.48
CA LEU A 90 6.47 -4.45 5.52
C LEU A 90 5.18 -3.84 4.95
N VAL A 91 5.31 -3.15 3.83
CA VAL A 91 4.22 -2.59 3.04
C VAL A 91 4.52 -2.74 1.55
N GLN A 92 3.49 -2.75 0.72
CA GLN A 92 3.60 -2.68 -0.72
C GLN A 92 3.05 -1.36 -1.25
N LEU A 93 3.61 -0.92 -2.38
CA LEU A 93 3.10 0.22 -3.12
C LEU A 93 2.17 -0.31 -4.20
N CYS A 94 0.89 0.05 -4.14
CA CYS A 94 -0.16 -0.51 -4.98
C CYS A 94 -0.93 0.62 -5.70
N ASN A 95 -1.64 0.27 -6.77
CA ASN A 95 -2.65 1.11 -7.40
C ASN A 95 -4.00 0.38 -7.38
N ILE A 96 -5.09 1.14 -7.29
CA ILE A 96 -6.43 0.63 -7.53
C ILE A 96 -6.76 0.89 -9.00
N CYS A 97 -7.04 -0.17 -9.73
CA CYS A 97 -7.42 -0.16 -11.14
C CYS A 97 -8.87 -0.61 -11.29
N LEU A 98 -9.55 -0.07 -12.31
CA LEU A 98 -10.90 -0.48 -12.67
C LEU A 98 -10.84 -1.10 -14.06
N PHE A 99 -11.45 -2.27 -14.20
CA PHE A 99 -11.57 -2.97 -15.46
C PHE A 99 -13.05 -3.25 -15.77
N ILE A 100 -13.33 -3.31 -17.06
CA ILE A 100 -14.64 -3.69 -17.60
C ILE A 100 -14.43 -4.69 -18.74
N ASP A 101 -15.46 -5.47 -19.05
CA ASP A 101 -15.45 -6.31 -20.24
C ASP A 101 -15.40 -5.43 -21.51
N ASP A 102 -14.52 -5.76 -22.46
CA ASP A 102 -14.34 -4.98 -23.68
C ASP A 102 -15.62 -4.93 -24.54
N SER A 103 -16.44 -5.99 -24.52
CA SER A 103 -17.73 -6.02 -25.20
C SER A 103 -18.69 -4.95 -24.68
N GLN A 104 -18.48 -4.48 -23.45
CA GLN A 104 -19.33 -3.49 -22.78
C GLN A 104 -18.87 -2.04 -23.01
N ARG A 105 -17.72 -1.82 -23.66
CA ARG A 105 -17.09 -0.49 -23.81
C ARG A 105 -18.01 0.59 -24.40
N ASN A 106 -18.85 0.23 -25.37
CA ASN A 106 -19.66 1.16 -26.16
C ASN A 106 -21.16 1.11 -25.83
N LEU A 107 -21.57 0.36 -24.82
CA LEU A 107 -22.97 0.30 -24.44
C LEU A 107 -23.39 1.62 -23.76
N GLU A 108 -24.57 2.11 -24.13
CA GLU A 108 -25.13 3.36 -23.59
C GLU A 108 -26.10 3.10 -22.42
N GLU A 109 -26.62 1.88 -22.33
CA GLU A 109 -27.47 1.39 -21.26
C GLU A 109 -27.24 -0.10 -21.02
N GLY A 110 -27.54 -0.57 -19.81
CA GLY A 110 -27.42 -1.99 -19.48
C GLY A 110 -26.93 -2.26 -18.06
N SER A 111 -26.68 -3.55 -17.81
CA SER A 111 -26.05 -4.04 -16.59
C SER A 111 -24.59 -4.38 -16.89
N PHE A 112 -23.70 -3.86 -16.07
CA PHE A 112 -22.25 -3.96 -16.23
C PHE A 112 -21.64 -4.58 -14.98
N PHE A 113 -20.58 -5.36 -15.14
CA PHE A 113 -19.74 -5.74 -14.03
C PHE A 113 -18.47 -4.90 -14.09
N VAL A 114 -18.22 -4.12 -13.03
CA VAL A 114 -16.98 -3.37 -12.88
C VAL A 114 -16.08 -4.16 -11.95
N TRP A 115 -14.91 -4.50 -12.46
CA TRP A 115 -13.87 -5.21 -11.74
C TRP A 115 -12.94 -4.18 -11.12
N ILE A 116 -12.94 -4.06 -9.79
CA ILE A 116 -12.06 -3.15 -9.06
C ILE A 116 -10.96 -3.99 -8.44
N GLU A 117 -9.71 -3.72 -8.80
CA GLU A 117 -8.56 -4.52 -8.39
C GLU A 117 -7.46 -3.66 -7.78
N CYS A 118 -6.86 -4.17 -6.71
CA CYS A 118 -5.69 -3.61 -6.09
C CYS A 118 -4.45 -4.35 -6.59
N ILE A 119 -3.60 -3.64 -7.32
CA ILE A 119 -2.46 -4.22 -8.04
C ILE A 119 -1.16 -3.65 -7.51
N ASP A 120 -0.14 -4.50 -7.35
CA ASP A 120 1.18 -4.06 -6.93
C ASP A 120 1.85 -3.25 -8.06
N LYS A 121 2.48 -2.14 -7.70
CA LYS A 121 3.04 -1.20 -8.67
C LYS A 121 4.11 -1.83 -9.56
N ASN A 122 4.83 -2.82 -9.04
CA ASN A 122 5.87 -3.55 -9.77
C ASN A 122 5.29 -4.55 -10.79
N THR A 123 4.08 -5.08 -10.58
CA THR A 123 3.43 -6.05 -11.50
C THR A 123 2.36 -5.43 -12.39
N ILE A 124 1.96 -4.17 -12.13
CA ILE A 124 0.83 -3.51 -12.81
C ILE A 124 0.81 -3.61 -14.33
N ARG A 125 1.98 -3.56 -14.97
CA ARG A 125 2.06 -3.67 -16.43
C ARG A 125 1.68 -5.09 -16.89
N GLU A 126 2.24 -6.09 -16.26
CA GLU A 126 1.97 -7.50 -16.55
C GLU A 126 0.51 -7.84 -16.25
N ASP A 127 -0.02 -7.37 -15.12
CA ASP A 127 -1.40 -7.61 -14.74
C ASP A 127 -2.38 -6.98 -15.74
N VAL A 128 -2.16 -5.73 -16.16
CA VAL A 128 -2.98 -5.08 -17.19
C VAL A 128 -2.92 -5.86 -18.52
N GLU A 129 -1.73 -6.25 -18.98
CA GLU A 129 -1.56 -7.03 -20.20
C GLU A 129 -2.28 -8.40 -20.12
N ASN A 130 -2.27 -9.04 -18.95
CA ASN A 130 -2.98 -10.31 -18.72
C ASN A 130 -4.50 -10.14 -18.71
N LYS A 131 -5.02 -9.05 -18.12
CA LYS A 131 -6.45 -8.74 -18.15
C LYS A 131 -6.93 -8.42 -19.58
N GLU A 132 -6.13 -7.71 -20.37
CA GLU A 132 -6.44 -7.46 -21.80
C GLU A 132 -6.57 -8.75 -22.60
N LYS A 133 -5.66 -9.72 -22.39
CA LYS A 133 -5.77 -11.06 -23.01
C LYS A 133 -7.03 -11.82 -22.57
N ALA A 134 -7.54 -11.54 -21.38
CA ALA A 134 -8.79 -12.11 -20.86
C ALA A 134 -10.05 -11.35 -21.31
N GLY A 135 -9.93 -10.34 -22.17
CA GLY A 135 -11.06 -9.54 -22.66
C GLY A 135 -11.50 -8.41 -21.71
N LEU A 136 -10.71 -8.12 -20.68
CA LEU A 136 -10.94 -7.01 -19.76
C LEU A 136 -10.06 -5.82 -20.13
N ILE A 137 -10.64 -4.62 -20.10
CA ILE A 137 -9.91 -3.39 -20.42
C ILE A 137 -9.87 -2.47 -19.22
N GLU A 138 -8.72 -1.84 -18.98
CA GLU A 138 -8.61 -0.81 -17.96
C GLU A 138 -9.41 0.42 -18.38
N VAL A 139 -10.22 0.94 -17.45
CA VAL A 139 -10.92 2.21 -17.64
C VAL A 139 -9.88 3.34 -17.59
N LYS A 140 -9.71 4.05 -18.71
CA LYS A 140 -8.72 5.13 -18.80
C LYS A 140 -8.97 6.19 -17.72
N GLN A 141 -7.90 6.72 -17.11
CA GLN A 141 -7.96 7.75 -16.06
C GLN A 141 -8.67 7.36 -14.75
N SER A 142 -9.04 6.08 -14.54
CA SER A 142 -9.61 5.63 -13.26
C SER A 142 -8.56 5.09 -12.29
N ARG A 143 -7.34 4.84 -12.75
CA ARG A 143 -6.24 4.36 -11.92
C ARG A 143 -5.95 5.34 -10.79
N SER A 144 -5.90 4.84 -9.56
CA SER A 144 -5.56 5.66 -8.40
C SER A 144 -4.10 6.10 -8.43
N LYS A 145 -3.76 7.11 -7.61
CA LYS A 145 -2.38 7.34 -7.20
C LYS A 145 -1.86 6.13 -6.42
N ASP A 146 -0.55 6.08 -6.23
CA ASP A 146 0.09 5.07 -5.41
C ASP A 146 -0.43 5.13 -3.97
N ILE A 147 -0.82 3.97 -3.45
CA ILE A 147 -1.23 3.78 -2.06
C ILE A 147 -0.32 2.75 -1.41
N THR A 148 -0.10 2.89 -0.11
CA THR A 148 0.72 1.97 0.66
C THR A 148 -0.19 1.03 1.43
N LEU A 149 -0.01 -0.28 1.24
CA LEU A 149 -0.83 -1.32 1.87
C LEU A 149 0.00 -2.31 2.67
N HIS A 150 -0.54 -2.68 3.83
CA HIS A 150 -0.03 -3.79 4.64
C HIS A 150 -0.70 -5.10 4.23
N GLN A 151 0.03 -6.21 4.40
CA GLN A 151 -0.55 -7.55 4.30
C GLN A 151 -1.80 -7.67 5.19
N LYS A 152 -2.89 -8.24 4.63
CA LYS A 152 -4.22 -8.38 5.25
C LYS A 152 -4.96 -7.05 5.54
N GLN A 153 -4.49 -5.92 5.01
CA GLN A 153 -5.23 -4.67 5.13
C GLN A 153 -6.52 -4.71 4.31
N THR A 154 -7.64 -4.34 4.92
CA THR A 154 -8.93 -4.25 4.22
C THR A 154 -9.16 -2.84 3.71
N LEU A 155 -9.34 -2.72 2.39
CA LEU A 155 -9.85 -1.53 1.73
C LEU A 155 -11.38 -1.54 1.75
N ILE A 156 -11.97 -0.39 2.08
CA ILE A 156 -13.42 -0.19 2.07
C ILE A 156 -13.75 0.70 0.87
N LEU A 157 -14.49 0.15 -0.09
CA LEU A 157 -14.90 0.81 -1.32
C LEU A 157 -16.33 1.30 -1.17
N LYS A 158 -16.50 2.62 -1.23
CA LYS A 158 -17.81 3.27 -1.27
C LYS A 158 -18.07 3.76 -2.68
N ILE A 159 -19.26 3.48 -3.20
CA ILE A 159 -19.66 3.93 -4.53
C ILE A 159 -20.54 5.15 -4.36
N ASP A 160 -20.14 6.22 -5.03
CA ASP A 160 -20.85 7.50 -5.05
C ASP A 160 -21.01 7.99 -6.49
N GLY A 161 -21.97 8.89 -6.73
CA GLY A 161 -22.29 9.46 -8.04
C GLY A 161 -23.58 8.92 -8.67
N GLN A 162 -23.68 9.04 -10.01
CA GLN A 162 -24.90 8.71 -10.78
C GLN A 162 -25.05 7.21 -11.09
N ILE A 163 -24.32 6.35 -10.39
CA ILE A 163 -24.31 4.91 -10.60
C ILE A 163 -25.38 4.28 -9.71
N LYS A 164 -26.26 3.44 -10.28
CA LYS A 164 -27.17 2.62 -9.47
C LYS A 164 -26.64 1.21 -9.36
N LEU A 165 -26.62 0.66 -8.15
CA LEU A 165 -26.24 -0.74 -7.94
C LEU A 165 -27.41 -1.65 -8.32
N ARG A 166 -27.12 -2.76 -8.99
CA ARG A 166 -28.12 -3.78 -9.33
C ARG A 166 -28.24 -4.81 -8.20
N LEU A 167 -28.47 -4.33 -6.99
CA LEU A 167 -28.69 -5.18 -5.82
C LEU A 167 -30.02 -4.77 -5.19
N ALA A 168 -30.85 -5.75 -4.84
CA ALA A 168 -32.13 -5.50 -4.17
C ALA A 168 -31.93 -4.84 -2.80
N ASP A 169 -30.81 -5.19 -2.15
CA ASP A 169 -30.30 -4.59 -0.93
C ASP A 169 -28.77 -4.43 -1.08
N PRO A 170 -28.28 -3.31 -1.65
CA PRO A 170 -26.85 -3.11 -1.86
C PRO A 170 -26.14 -2.93 -0.52
N PRO A 171 -24.96 -3.54 -0.31
CA PRO A 171 -24.19 -3.29 0.89
C PRO A 171 -23.71 -1.83 0.94
N ASP A 172 -23.62 -1.27 2.14
CA ASP A 172 -23.10 0.10 2.36
C ASP A 172 -21.68 0.31 1.83
N ALA A 173 -20.90 -0.77 1.73
CA ALA A 173 -19.57 -0.77 1.15
C ALA A 173 -19.15 -2.15 0.64
N PHE A 174 -18.29 -2.13 -0.37
CA PHE A 174 -17.55 -3.30 -0.84
C PHE A 174 -16.18 -3.34 -0.16
N LYS A 175 -15.57 -4.52 -0.08
CA LYS A 175 -14.28 -4.69 0.62
C LYS A 175 -13.32 -5.50 -0.22
N ILE A 176 -12.06 -5.09 -0.23
CA ILE A 176 -10.93 -5.88 -0.75
C ILE A 176 -9.98 -6.10 0.42
N THR A 177 -9.66 -7.36 0.74
CA THR A 177 -8.61 -7.66 1.72
C THR A 177 -7.33 -7.93 0.96
N TYR A 178 -6.35 -7.05 1.12
CA TYR A 178 -5.10 -7.12 0.39
C TYR A 178 -4.23 -8.28 0.89
N LEU A 179 -3.84 -9.15 -0.05
CA LEU A 179 -2.92 -10.26 0.15
C LEU A 179 -1.85 -10.16 -0.94
N ILE A 180 -0.59 -9.99 -0.52
CA ILE A 180 0.56 -9.90 -1.42
C ILE A 180 0.62 -11.12 -2.33
N GLY A 181 0.77 -10.88 -3.64
CA GLY A 181 0.87 -11.93 -4.66
C GLY A 181 -0.45 -12.65 -5.00
N ALA A 182 -1.59 -12.18 -4.48
CA ALA A 182 -2.92 -12.69 -4.84
C ALA A 182 -3.66 -11.75 -5.79
N ASP A 183 -4.71 -12.26 -6.46
CA ASP A 183 -5.66 -11.44 -7.21
C ASP A 183 -6.63 -10.74 -6.24
N ASN A 184 -6.33 -9.47 -5.94
CA ASN A 184 -7.05 -8.68 -4.95
C ASN A 184 -8.14 -7.83 -5.60
N HIS A 185 -9.29 -8.44 -5.92
CA HIS A 185 -10.37 -7.74 -6.60
C HIS A 185 -11.74 -7.88 -5.93
N VAL A 186 -12.66 -7.04 -6.38
CA VAL A 186 -14.10 -7.20 -6.20
C VAL A 186 -14.82 -6.90 -7.51
N ASN A 187 -15.85 -7.69 -7.80
CA ASN A 187 -16.74 -7.46 -8.93
C ASN A 187 -18.03 -6.82 -8.45
N ILE A 188 -18.35 -5.66 -9.01
CA ILE A 188 -19.50 -4.88 -8.58
C ILE A 188 -20.52 -4.75 -9.73
N PRO A 189 -21.77 -5.22 -9.54
CA PRO A 189 -22.81 -5.11 -10.56
C PRO A 189 -23.40 -3.71 -10.59
N TRP A 190 -23.13 -2.97 -11.66
CA TRP A 190 -23.61 -1.61 -11.89
C TRP A 190 -24.73 -1.59 -12.92
N LYS A 191 -25.70 -0.71 -12.72
CA LYS A 191 -26.74 -0.38 -13.69
C LYS A 191 -26.63 1.11 -13.99
N PHE A 192 -26.43 1.43 -15.26
CA PHE A 192 -26.55 2.80 -15.73
C PHE A 192 -27.99 3.10 -16.12
N ILE A 193 -28.49 4.26 -15.70
CA ILE A 193 -29.74 4.82 -16.20
C ILE A 193 -29.36 5.96 -17.13
N GLU A 194 -29.78 5.81 -18.38
CA GLU A 194 -29.75 6.74 -19.50
C GLU A 194 -29.09 8.11 -19.22
N THR A 195 -27.91 8.31 -19.77
CA THR A 195 -27.32 9.64 -19.96
C THR A 195 -26.84 9.72 -21.41
N LYS A 196 -26.92 10.89 -22.05
CA LYS A 196 -26.47 11.14 -23.44
C LYS A 196 -24.95 10.98 -23.64
N ARG A 197 -24.26 10.21 -22.80
CA ARG A 197 -22.80 10.05 -22.73
C ARG A 197 -22.44 8.56 -22.66
N LYS A 198 -21.38 8.18 -23.37
CA LYS A 198 -20.85 6.81 -23.39
C LYS A 198 -20.40 6.35 -22.00
N PHE A 199 -20.59 5.06 -21.69
CA PHE A 199 -20.27 4.43 -20.41
C PHE A 199 -18.86 4.74 -19.88
N LEU A 200 -17.83 4.58 -20.72
CA LEU A 200 -16.44 4.88 -20.35
C LEU A 200 -16.25 6.34 -19.90
N THR A 201 -16.97 7.28 -20.52
CA THR A 201 -16.89 8.71 -20.20
C THR A 201 -17.52 9.03 -18.84
N LEU A 202 -18.54 8.29 -18.42
CA LEU A 202 -19.20 8.46 -17.12
C LEU A 202 -18.36 7.92 -15.97
N LEU A 203 -17.77 6.74 -16.14
CA LEU A 203 -16.82 6.15 -15.20
C LEU A 203 -15.65 7.10 -14.91
N MET A 204 -15.11 7.73 -15.96
CA MET A 204 -14.04 8.73 -15.83
C MET A 204 -14.44 9.97 -15.01
N HIS A 205 -15.72 10.36 -15.03
CA HIS A 205 -16.20 11.54 -14.31
C HIS A 205 -16.57 11.25 -12.85
N SER A 206 -17.14 10.07 -12.55
CA SER A 206 -17.51 9.70 -11.18
C SER A 206 -16.27 9.55 -10.29
N MET A 207 -15.19 8.99 -10.85
CA MET A 207 -13.96 8.68 -10.10
C MET A 207 -13.08 9.89 -9.78
N ARG A 208 -13.22 11.03 -10.49
CA ARG A 208 -12.47 12.26 -10.18
C ARG A 208 -12.83 12.87 -8.82
N ARG A 209 -13.91 12.40 -8.17
CA ARG A 209 -14.39 12.92 -6.89
C ARG A 209 -14.15 11.97 -5.70
N THR A 210 -13.51 10.82 -5.92
CA THR A 210 -13.36 9.78 -4.90
C THR A 210 -11.92 9.28 -4.84
N VAL A 211 -11.03 10.10 -4.28
CA VAL A 211 -9.78 9.73 -3.59
C VAL A 211 -9.53 10.77 -2.50
#